data_AF-A0A813DZE1-F1
#
_entry.id   AF-A0A813DZE1-F1
#
_cell.length_a   1.000
_cell.length_b   1.000
_cell.length_c   1.000
_cell.angle_alpha   90.00
_cell.angle_beta   90.00
_cell.angle_gamma   90.00
#
_symmetry.space_group_name_H-M   'P 1'
#
loop_
_entity.id
_entity.type
_entity.pdbx_description
1 polymer ?
#
loop_
_entity_poly.entity_id
_entity_poly.type
_entity_poly.pdbx_seq_one_letter_code
_entity_poly.pdbx_strand_id
1 'polypeptide(L)'
;LAFAPGSLRDMAGNFAGDSGVLFGSGGYRVKVSAGVVAYSPQQGATSVSRHSSIFLEFDSPVVRGSGSAQLCSGWRPGNPCSSSLTLGDEEIFVLGQRIIISPSSPLMPGQEYNFSISEGFVSYFQGLLPSSVTGAWDYSFTVAAPQVVTDSPPELITSRVDCSA
;
A
#
# COMPACT_ATOMS: atom_id res chain seq x y z
N LEU A 1 19.82 34.67 15.06
CA LEU A 1 18.82 33.66 15.46
C LEU A 1 19.43 32.28 15.21
N ALA A 2 19.61 31.47 16.25
CA ALA A 2 20.03 30.09 16.12
C ALA A 2 18.87 29.20 16.59
N PHE A 3 18.40 28.34 15.70
CA PHE A 3 17.35 27.37 16.00
C PHE A 3 17.98 26.09 16.56
N ALA A 4 17.38 25.49 17.59
CA ALA A 4 17.86 24.21 18.13
C ALA A 4 17.75 23.11 17.03
N PRO A 5 18.68 22.14 16.98
CA PRO A 5 18.55 20.99 16.08
C PRO A 5 17.18 20.32 16.26
N GLY A 6 16.45 20.10 15.15
CA GLY A 6 15.09 19.55 15.20
C GLY A 6 13.97 20.53 15.59
N SER A 7 14.22 21.83 15.73
CA SER A 7 13.16 22.82 16.03
C SER A 7 12.37 23.29 14.80
N LEU A 8 12.79 22.91 13.59
CA LEU A 8 12.07 23.20 12.35
C LEU A 8 11.45 21.91 11.83
N ARG A 9 10.13 21.96 11.65
CA ARG A 9 9.30 20.87 11.15
C ARG A 9 8.61 21.33 9.87
N ASP A 10 8.74 20.57 8.79
CA ASP A 10 7.96 20.81 7.57
C ASP A 10 6.49 20.34 7.76
N MET A 11 5.64 20.58 6.75
CA MET A 11 4.22 20.18 6.81
C MET A 11 4.01 18.66 6.82
N ALA A 12 5.05 17.87 6.50
CA ALA A 12 5.07 16.42 6.57
C ALA A 12 5.70 15.90 7.89
N GLY A 13 6.08 16.78 8.82
CA GLY A 13 6.61 16.39 10.12
C GLY A 13 8.12 16.13 10.17
N ASN A 14 8.88 16.43 9.11
CA ASN A 14 10.31 16.11 9.03
C ASN A 14 11.18 17.15 9.75
N PHE A 15 12.20 16.66 10.46
CA PHE A 15 13.19 17.50 11.14
C PHE A 15 14.36 17.90 10.23
N ALA A 16 14.77 19.16 10.24
CA ALA A 16 16.10 19.54 9.74
C ALA A 16 17.18 18.97 10.68
N GLY A 17 17.95 17.95 10.25
CA GLY A 17 19.17 17.54 10.97
C GLY A 17 19.53 16.06 11.16
N ASP A 18 19.07 15.10 10.34
CA ASP A 18 19.64 13.74 10.41
C ASP A 18 19.97 13.17 9.02
N SER A 19 21.25 12.88 8.84
CA SER A 19 21.98 12.01 7.89
C SER A 19 21.66 11.98 6.37
N GLY A 20 22.29 12.86 5.58
CA GLY A 20 22.62 12.54 4.18
C GLY A 20 22.67 13.72 3.21
N VAL A 21 23.88 14.13 2.83
CA VAL A 21 24.26 15.13 1.79
C VAL A 21 24.15 16.62 2.19
N LEU A 22 25.15 17.37 1.72
CA LEU A 22 25.73 18.62 2.22
C LEU A 22 25.35 19.80 1.34
N PHE A 23 24.89 20.93 1.88
CA PHE A 23 25.31 22.27 1.42
C PHE A 23 25.19 23.31 2.54
N GLY A 24 26.29 24.03 2.81
CA GLY A 24 26.30 25.26 3.62
C GLY A 24 27.18 25.20 4.87
N SER A 25 28.03 26.23 5.03
CA SER A 25 28.96 26.50 6.14
C SER A 25 28.33 26.56 7.56
N GLY A 26 27.04 26.27 7.71
CA GLY A 26 26.30 26.33 8.97
C GLY A 26 25.67 25.01 9.44
N GLY A 27 25.88 23.88 8.75
CA GLY A 27 25.38 22.57 9.20
C GLY A 27 23.87 22.35 9.12
N TYR A 28 23.11 23.30 8.55
CA TYR A 28 21.68 23.16 8.33
C TYR A 28 21.39 22.26 7.12
N ARG A 29 20.62 21.19 7.34
CA ARG A 29 20.17 20.25 6.28
C ARG A 29 18.67 20.39 6.07
N VAL A 30 18.25 20.68 4.84
CA VAL A 30 16.84 20.59 4.44
C VAL A 30 16.57 19.13 4.04
N LYS A 31 15.65 18.47 4.75
CA LYS A 31 15.14 17.16 4.35
C LYS A 31 14.03 17.38 3.34
N VAL A 32 14.13 16.73 2.18
CA VAL A 32 13.05 16.71 1.19
C VAL A 32 12.37 15.35 1.32
N SER A 33 11.10 15.34 1.70
CA SER A 33 10.31 14.11 1.76
C SER A 33 9.91 13.71 0.35
N ALA A 34 9.99 12.43 0.02
CA ALA A 34 9.44 11.92 -1.23
C ALA A 34 7.91 11.84 -1.11
N GLY A 35 7.19 12.28 -2.14
CA GLY A 35 5.75 12.08 -2.26
C GLY A 35 5.44 10.82 -3.05
N VAL A 36 4.41 10.07 -2.66
CA VAL A 36 3.85 9.03 -3.54
C VAL A 36 2.96 9.71 -4.57
N VAL A 37 3.25 9.47 -5.85
CA VAL A 37 2.52 10.07 -6.98
C VAL A 37 1.57 9.09 -7.65
N ALA A 38 1.81 7.78 -7.52
CA ALA A 38 0.90 6.77 -8.05
C ALA A 38 0.94 5.45 -7.26
N TYR A 39 -0.20 4.75 -7.29
CA TYR A 39 -0.42 3.43 -6.73
C TYR A 39 -0.86 2.47 -7.83
N SER A 40 -0.36 1.23 -7.78
CA SER A 40 -0.93 0.09 -8.49
C SER A 40 -1.03 -1.11 -7.54
N PRO A 41 -2.20 -1.72 -7.32
CA PRO A 41 -3.53 -1.29 -7.74
C PRO A 41 -3.83 0.19 -7.45
N GLN A 42 -4.71 0.81 -8.24
CA GLN A 42 -5.11 2.19 -7.95
C GLN A 42 -5.79 2.26 -6.58
N GLN A 43 -5.74 3.42 -5.94
CA GLN A 43 -6.48 3.69 -4.71
C GLN A 43 -7.95 3.27 -4.85
N GLY A 44 -8.43 2.42 -3.94
CA GLY A 44 -9.82 1.95 -3.95
C GLY A 44 -10.17 1.03 -5.12
N ALA A 45 -9.18 0.50 -5.85
CA ALA A 45 -9.42 -0.44 -6.92
C ALA A 45 -10.17 -1.67 -6.41
N THR A 46 -11.15 -2.11 -7.19
CA THR A 46 -11.89 -3.35 -6.94
C THR A 46 -11.49 -4.40 -7.96
N SER A 47 -11.79 -5.67 -7.68
CA SER A 47 -11.50 -6.79 -8.57
C SER A 47 -9.99 -7.03 -8.80
N VAL A 48 -9.16 -6.69 -7.81
CA VAL A 48 -7.72 -6.96 -7.84
C VAL A 48 -7.47 -8.48 -7.78
N SER A 49 -6.53 -8.99 -8.58
CA SER A 49 -6.15 -10.40 -8.53
C SER A 49 -5.52 -10.74 -7.17
N ARG A 50 -5.80 -11.93 -6.65
CA ARG A 50 -5.23 -12.41 -5.38
C ARG A 50 -3.71 -12.62 -5.39
N HIS A 51 -3.07 -12.57 -6.55
CA HIS A 51 -1.61 -12.65 -6.73
C HIS A 51 -1.01 -11.32 -7.20
N SER A 52 -1.75 -10.20 -7.04
CA SER A 52 -1.27 -8.90 -7.50
C SER A 52 -0.11 -8.42 -6.65
N SER A 53 0.93 -7.92 -7.32
CA SER A 53 1.94 -7.08 -6.70
C SER A 53 1.40 -5.66 -6.49
N ILE A 54 1.94 -4.98 -5.49
CA ILE A 54 1.70 -3.58 -5.20
C ILE A 54 2.90 -2.77 -5.69
N PHE A 55 2.64 -1.66 -6.37
CA PHE A 55 3.63 -0.72 -6.84
C PHE A 55 3.33 0.66 -6.26
N LEU A 56 4.37 1.29 -5.72
CA LEU A 56 4.35 2.68 -5.29
C LEU A 56 5.34 3.44 -6.17
N GLU A 57 4.87 4.49 -6.84
CA GLU A 57 5.72 5.40 -7.58
C GLU A 57 5.88 6.70 -6.80
N PHE A 58 7.12 7.15 -6.65
CA PHE A 58 7.49 8.35 -5.94
C PHE A 58 7.93 9.46 -6.90
N ASP A 59 7.81 10.71 -6.47
CA ASP A 59 8.27 11.90 -7.21
C ASP A 59 9.80 12.06 -7.24
N SER A 60 10.52 11.25 -6.46
CA SER A 60 11.97 11.28 -6.33
C SER A 60 12.51 9.89 -5.98
N PRO A 61 13.78 9.59 -6.26
CA PRO A 61 14.38 8.32 -5.87
C PRO A 61 14.31 8.10 -4.35
N VAL A 62 13.93 6.90 -3.95
CA VAL A 62 13.75 6.52 -2.54
C VAL A 62 14.78 5.49 -2.11
N VAL A 63 15.07 5.48 -0.81
CA VAL A 63 15.98 4.52 -0.18
C VAL A 63 15.21 3.69 0.82
N ARG A 64 15.40 2.36 0.77
CA ARG A 64 14.86 1.43 1.75
C ARG A 64 15.53 1.69 3.11
N GLY A 65 14.72 1.95 4.14
CA GLY A 65 15.17 2.02 5.52
C GLY A 65 14.97 0.70 6.27
N SER A 66 14.82 0.77 7.60
CA SER A 66 14.69 -0.40 8.48
C SER A 66 13.26 -0.69 8.93
N GLY A 67 12.28 0.12 8.51
CA GLY A 67 10.88 -0.12 8.86
C GLY A 67 10.30 -1.38 8.20
N SER A 68 9.06 -1.73 8.52
CA SER A 68 8.32 -2.86 7.95
C SER A 68 7.16 -2.40 7.05
N ALA A 69 6.66 -3.30 6.21
CA ALA A 69 5.41 -3.11 5.48
C ALA A 69 4.42 -4.21 5.88
N GLN A 70 3.14 -3.88 5.85
CA GLN A 70 2.07 -4.84 6.14
C GLN A 70 0.82 -4.55 5.33
N LEU A 71 0.02 -5.60 5.13
CA LEU A 71 -1.32 -5.53 4.58
C LEU A 71 -2.32 -5.85 5.70
N CYS A 72 -3.24 -4.93 5.92
CA CYS A 72 -4.25 -5.02 6.97
C CYS A 72 -5.62 -5.28 6.36
N SER A 73 -6.27 -6.36 6.78
CA SER A 73 -7.65 -6.67 6.43
C SER A 73 -8.59 -6.41 7.61
N GLY A 74 -9.84 -6.12 7.29
CA GLY A 74 -10.90 -5.87 8.29
C GLY A 74 -10.76 -4.56 9.06
N TRP A 75 -10.27 -3.51 8.40
CA TRP A 75 -10.23 -2.16 8.98
C TRP A 75 -11.62 -1.71 9.46
N ARG A 76 -11.67 -1.15 10.67
CA ARG A 76 -12.84 -0.49 11.24
C ARG A 76 -12.40 0.73 12.06
N PRO A 77 -13.23 1.76 12.21
CA PRO A 77 -12.95 2.85 13.14
C PRO A 77 -12.63 2.31 14.55
N GLY A 78 -11.47 2.66 15.10
CA GLY A 78 -10.99 2.17 16.41
C GLY A 78 -10.39 0.76 16.41
N ASN A 79 -10.46 0.02 15.31
CA ASN A 79 -9.72 -1.23 15.09
C ASN A 79 -9.10 -1.22 13.68
N PRO A 80 -7.93 -0.60 13.52
CA PRO A 80 -7.37 -0.31 12.20
C PRO A 80 -6.86 -1.55 11.45
N CYS A 81 -6.77 -2.71 12.12
CA CYS A 81 -6.25 -3.93 11.52
C CYS A 81 -6.70 -5.15 12.35
N SER A 82 -7.73 -5.86 11.91
CA SER A 82 -8.18 -7.07 12.60
C SER A 82 -7.35 -8.30 12.22
N SER A 83 -6.79 -8.31 11.01
CA SER A 83 -5.86 -9.35 10.56
C SER A 83 -4.77 -8.73 9.69
N SER A 84 -3.52 -8.88 10.12
CA SER A 84 -2.34 -8.37 9.44
C SER A 84 -1.60 -9.49 8.69
N LEU A 85 -1.09 -9.13 7.53
CA LEU A 85 -0.09 -9.87 6.76
C LEU A 85 1.17 -9.01 6.71
N THR A 86 2.16 -9.35 7.53
CA THR A 86 3.47 -8.70 7.50
C THR A 86 4.25 -9.18 6.28
N LEU A 87 4.85 -8.24 5.55
CA LEU A 87 5.65 -8.51 4.37
C LEU A 87 7.12 -8.64 4.76
N GLY A 88 7.78 -9.69 4.30
CA GLY A 88 9.21 -9.91 4.47
C GLY A 88 10.05 -9.06 3.52
N ASP A 89 11.33 -8.88 3.86
CA ASP A 89 12.24 -8.08 3.04
C ASP A 89 12.46 -8.67 1.63
N GLU A 90 12.35 -9.99 1.46
CA GLU A 90 12.44 -10.66 0.14
C GLU A 90 11.23 -10.37 -0.77
N GLU A 91 10.12 -9.88 -0.20
CA GLU A 91 8.91 -9.53 -0.95
C GLU A 91 8.94 -8.08 -1.41
N ILE A 92 9.99 -7.31 -1.06
CA ILE A 92 10.05 -5.86 -1.24
C ILE A 92 11.28 -5.48 -2.06
N PHE A 93 11.06 -4.79 -3.17
CA PHE A 93 12.11 -4.35 -4.07
C PHE A 93 12.04 -2.84 -4.26
N VAL A 94 13.17 -2.17 -4.07
CA VAL A 94 13.29 -0.71 -4.28
C VAL A 94 14.16 -0.45 -5.52
N LEU A 95 13.58 0.23 -6.50
CA LEU A 95 14.17 0.48 -7.81
C LEU A 95 14.02 1.95 -8.17
N GLY A 96 15.01 2.77 -7.80
CA GLY A 96 15.00 4.20 -8.05
C GLY A 96 13.80 4.88 -7.38
N GLN A 97 12.82 5.29 -8.18
CA GLN A 97 11.59 5.98 -7.72
C GLN A 97 10.43 5.02 -7.43
N ARG A 98 10.65 3.70 -7.51
CA ARG A 98 9.58 2.71 -7.39
C ARG A 98 9.86 1.73 -6.26
N ILE A 99 8.81 1.40 -5.52
CA ILE A 99 8.79 0.27 -4.60
C ILE A 99 7.81 -0.76 -5.15
N ILE A 100 8.28 -2.00 -5.27
CA ILE A 100 7.49 -3.16 -5.67
C ILE A 100 7.37 -4.05 -4.46
N ILE A 101 6.13 -4.42 -4.12
CA ILE A 101 5.83 -5.37 -3.07
C ILE A 101 5.09 -6.55 -3.71
N SER A 102 5.62 -7.75 -3.56
CA SER A 102 5.06 -8.97 -4.14
C SER A 102 4.79 -9.99 -3.03
N PRO A 103 3.58 -10.02 -2.45
CA PRO A 103 3.24 -11.00 -1.44
C PRO A 103 3.44 -12.43 -1.95
N SER A 104 4.16 -13.24 -1.19
CA SER A 104 4.46 -14.66 -1.48
C SER A 104 3.24 -15.55 -1.31
N SER A 105 2.36 -15.18 -0.37
CA SER A 105 1.11 -15.86 -0.11
C SER A 105 -0.05 -15.17 -0.83
N PRO A 106 -0.96 -15.93 -1.45
CA PRO A 106 -2.08 -15.34 -2.15
C PRO A 106 -3.04 -14.65 -1.18
N LEU A 107 -3.55 -13.50 -1.57
CA LEU A 107 -4.50 -12.73 -0.79
C LEU A 107 -5.88 -13.43 -0.71
N MET A 108 -6.65 -13.07 0.31
CA MET A 108 -8.00 -13.62 0.52
C MET A 108 -8.99 -13.00 -0.47
N PRO A 109 -9.75 -13.82 -1.24
CA PRO A 109 -10.78 -13.31 -2.15
C PRO A 109 -11.87 -12.51 -1.43
N GLY A 110 -12.36 -11.45 -2.08
CA GLY A 110 -13.45 -10.61 -1.55
C GLY A 110 -13.06 -9.72 -0.37
N GLN A 111 -11.78 -9.69 0.01
CA GLN A 111 -11.29 -8.90 1.13
C GLN A 111 -10.71 -7.57 0.65
N GLU A 112 -11.05 -6.49 1.35
CA GLU A 112 -10.33 -5.23 1.27
C GLU A 112 -9.05 -5.30 2.12
N TYR A 113 -7.95 -4.87 1.52
CA TYR A 113 -6.66 -4.72 2.18
C TYR A 113 -6.25 -3.25 2.18
N ASN A 114 -5.82 -2.79 3.35
CA ASN A 114 -5.17 -1.51 3.56
C ASN A 114 -3.67 -1.73 3.63
N PHE A 115 -2.90 -0.96 2.87
CA PHE A 115 -1.45 -1.09 2.87
C PHE A 115 -0.81 -0.06 3.80
N SER A 116 0.18 -0.56 4.54
CA SER A 116 0.89 0.15 5.58
C SER A 116 2.37 0.07 5.39
N ILE A 117 3.05 1.11 5.83
CA ILE A 117 4.46 1.00 6.19
C ILE A 117 4.67 1.53 7.61
N SER A 118 5.69 1.06 8.31
CA SER A 118 6.11 1.67 9.56
C SER A 118 6.96 2.91 9.30
N GLU A 119 7.13 3.74 10.33
CA GLU A 119 8.10 4.83 10.30
C GLU A 119 9.50 4.27 9.94
N GLY A 120 10.23 5.01 9.10
CA GLY A 120 11.56 4.61 8.64
C GLY A 120 11.57 3.45 7.63
N PHE A 121 10.43 3.00 7.11
CA PHE A 121 10.40 2.00 6.03
C PHE A 121 11.06 2.52 4.75
N VAL A 122 10.75 3.76 4.39
CA VAL A 122 11.47 4.56 3.39
C VAL A 122 12.14 5.71 4.12
N SER A 123 13.43 5.92 3.86
CA SER A 123 14.15 7.03 4.46
C SER A 123 13.48 8.36 4.13
N TYR A 124 13.21 9.17 5.15
CA TYR A 124 12.64 10.51 5.02
C TYR A 124 11.22 10.55 4.43
N PHE A 125 10.46 9.46 4.58
CA PHE A 125 9.05 9.36 4.20
C PHE A 125 8.19 9.01 5.42
N GLN A 126 7.10 9.74 5.61
CA GLN A 126 6.13 9.55 6.71
C GLN A 126 4.69 9.30 6.20
N GLY A 127 4.49 9.11 4.89
CA GLY A 127 3.18 8.77 4.33
C GLY A 127 2.84 7.29 4.50
N LEU A 128 1.57 6.91 4.24
CA LEU A 128 1.09 5.53 4.34
C LEU A 128 1.14 4.93 5.76
N LEU A 129 1.18 5.81 6.75
CA LEU A 129 0.94 5.49 8.16
C LEU A 129 -0.57 5.56 8.43
N PRO A 130 -1.10 4.78 9.38
CA PRO A 130 -2.48 4.92 9.78
C PRO A 130 -2.67 6.26 10.49
N SER A 131 -3.78 6.94 10.22
CA SER A 131 -4.16 8.17 10.92
C SER A 131 -4.16 7.93 12.42
N SER A 132 -3.43 8.78 13.17
CA SER A 132 -3.38 8.70 14.63
C SER A 132 -4.71 9.03 15.32
N VAL A 133 -5.67 9.61 14.56
CA VAL A 133 -6.99 9.99 15.08
C VAL A 133 -8.04 8.92 14.75
N THR A 134 -8.10 8.48 13.49
CA THR A 134 -9.17 7.57 13.02
C THR A 134 -8.70 6.13 12.85
N GLY A 135 -7.38 5.90 12.80
CA GLY A 135 -6.79 4.64 12.38
C GLY A 135 -6.97 4.34 10.89
N ALA A 136 -7.51 5.28 10.10
CA ALA A 136 -7.71 5.11 8.66
C ALA A 136 -6.36 5.05 7.93
N TRP A 137 -6.26 4.20 6.93
CA TRP A 137 -5.11 4.11 6.05
C TRP A 137 -5.36 4.92 4.77
N ASP A 138 -4.30 5.53 4.23
CA ASP A 138 -4.41 6.32 3.01
C ASP A 138 -4.59 5.44 1.77
N TYR A 139 -4.07 4.20 1.77
CA TYR A 139 -4.08 3.30 0.62
C TYR A 139 -4.79 1.98 0.88
N SER A 140 -5.81 1.70 0.08
CA SER A 140 -6.55 0.43 0.09
C SER A 140 -6.91 -0.06 -1.31
N PHE A 141 -7.17 -1.37 -1.41
CA PHE A 141 -7.71 -2.03 -2.59
C PHE A 141 -8.46 -3.30 -2.20
N THR A 142 -9.35 -3.77 -3.08
CA THR A 142 -10.22 -4.93 -2.83
C THR A 142 -9.93 -6.05 -3.81
N VAL A 143 -9.61 -7.21 -3.25
CA VAL A 143 -9.38 -8.44 -4.02
C VAL A 143 -10.70 -8.94 -4.58
N ALA A 144 -10.69 -9.38 -5.84
CA ALA A 144 -11.86 -9.94 -6.50
C ALA A 144 -12.52 -11.03 -5.62
N ALA A 145 -13.84 -10.95 -5.50
CA ALA A 145 -14.61 -12.03 -4.90
C ALA A 145 -14.46 -13.32 -5.72
N PRO A 146 -14.62 -14.51 -5.10
CA PRO A 146 -14.69 -15.76 -5.83
C PRO A 146 -15.75 -15.64 -6.92
N GLN A 147 -15.38 -15.97 -8.16
CA GLN A 147 -16.37 -16.05 -9.23
C GLN A 147 -17.26 -17.27 -8.92
N VAL A 148 -18.53 -17.02 -8.59
CA VAL A 148 -19.51 -18.10 -8.53
C VAL A 148 -19.84 -18.42 -9.98
N VAL A 149 -19.21 -19.43 -10.55
CA VAL A 149 -19.71 -20.04 -11.79
C VAL A 149 -21.06 -20.65 -11.43
N THR A 150 -22.13 -19.97 -11.83
CA THR A 150 -23.46 -20.57 -11.83
C THR A 150 -23.45 -21.63 -12.91
N ASP A 151 -23.12 -22.86 -12.54
CA ASP A 151 -23.46 -24.03 -13.34
C ASP A 151 -24.97 -24.26 -13.19
N SER A 152 -25.76 -23.35 -13.77
CA SER A 152 -27.16 -23.64 -14.00
C SER A 152 -27.18 -24.84 -14.95
N PRO A 153 -27.74 -25.99 -14.55
CA PRO A 153 -27.79 -27.15 -15.44
C PRO A 153 -28.44 -26.71 -16.75
N PRO A 154 -27.93 -27.16 -17.91
CA PRO A 154 -28.52 -26.79 -19.19
C PRO A 154 -30.00 -27.13 -19.16
N GLU A 155 -30.86 -26.12 -19.32
CA GLU A 155 -32.29 -26.36 -19.44
C GLU A 155 -32.51 -27.13 -20.74
N LEU A 156 -33.02 -28.36 -20.64
CA LEU A 156 -33.57 -29.05 -21.80
C LEU A 156 -34.79 -28.25 -22.26
N ILE A 157 -34.61 -27.42 -23.29
CA ILE A 157 -35.73 -26.95 -24.08
C ILE A 157 -36.25 -28.18 -24.81
N THR A 158 -37.37 -28.73 -24.30
CA THR A 158 -38.07 -29.86 -24.90
C THR A 158 -38.17 -29.65 -26.41
N SER A 159 -37.44 -30.45 -27.18
CA SER A 159 -37.64 -30.53 -28.62
C SER A 159 -39.00 -31.17 -28.86
N ARG A 160 -39.85 -30.52 -29.66
CA ARG A 160 -41.11 -31.11 -30.10
C ARG A 160 -40.86 -32.49 -30.72
N VAL A 161 -41.46 -33.51 -30.12
CA VAL A 161 -41.60 -34.84 -30.73
C VAL A 161 -42.79 -34.75 -31.66
N ASP A 162 -42.54 -34.54 -32.96
CA ASP A 162 -43.55 -34.73 -33.99
C ASP A 162 -43.61 -36.23 -34.32
N CYS A 163 -44.49 -36.96 -33.64
CA CYS A 163 -44.95 -38.25 -34.12
C CYS A 163 -46.09 -38.01 -35.11
N SER A 164 -45.80 -38.01 -36.42
CA SER A 164 -46.83 -38.17 -37.44
C SER A 164 -47.16 -39.65 -37.61
N ALA A 165 -48.45 -39.98 -37.41
CA ALA A 165 -49.04 -41.30 -37.58
C ALA A 165 -49.06 -41.78 -39.04
#